data_AF-I9WAP0-F1
#
_entry.id   AF-I9WAP0-F1
#
_cell.length_a   1.000
_cell.length_b   1.000
_cell.length_c   1.000
_cell.angle_alpha   90.00
_cell.angle_beta   90.00
_cell.angle_gamma   90.00
#
_symmetry.space_group_name_H-M   'P 1'
#
loop_
_entity.id
_entity.type
_entity.pdbx_description
1 polymer ?
#
loop_
_entity_poly.entity_id
_entity_poly.type
_entity_poly.pdbx_seq_one_letter_code
_entity_poly.pdbx_strand_id
1 'polypeptide(L)'
;MTDDHPAIIGNAPIFIYSGFRASSTWLWSKFRPHENLLCYYEPFNEQLARLTLENIGQARPDGWRSHHPSGAPYLLEYAGMLEDEVGVPGFPQSRNLGERYIGTAGPEGPLDTDVSAYVQGLIGHAQHLRRVPLLACTRLLGRAQGMRTAFGGYHILLLRNLYHQWNSYAGQARFGNWYFLQTLFETLELADRDPVIAQLAKVFPEGTCNSFDIWVAPENFDRVFCYFIGFHLYFLTLARRSADVVVDVNMLAKHNLGYRHKIVAKVASDVGIRLDLNDATEKVDFPLYPIADRSGCATIIDEMAATIKLSCNARANEKAFINDLIAALWLEQGAFMRQASGAIEYVAQLEGTLRAAERDRLDEVNSLRILLNEKQSELDAERARIASRDDISPIG
;
A
#
# COMPACT_ATOMS: atom_id res chain seq x y z
N MET A 1 22.03 28.57 28.36
CA MET A 1 22.40 27.48 27.45
C MET A 1 21.74 27.81 26.13
N THR A 2 22.52 28.36 25.21
CA THR A 2 22.06 28.68 23.85
C THR A 2 22.04 27.38 23.06
N ASP A 3 20.84 26.89 22.76
CA ASP A 3 20.66 25.80 21.80
C ASP A 3 21.09 26.32 20.42
N ASP A 4 22.36 26.08 20.08
CA ASP A 4 22.85 26.13 18.70
C ASP A 4 22.14 25.01 17.93
N HIS A 5 20.91 25.27 17.50
CA HIS A 5 20.31 24.49 16.43
C HIS A 5 21.16 24.71 15.19
N PRO A 6 21.81 23.67 14.64
CA PRO A 6 22.51 23.81 13.39
C PRO A 6 21.49 24.32 12.37
N ALA A 7 21.77 25.48 11.78
CA ALA A 7 20.95 26.02 10.71
C ALA A 7 20.75 24.91 9.66
N ILE A 8 19.49 24.61 9.31
CA ILE A 8 19.25 23.71 8.18
C ILE A 8 20.01 24.28 6.99
N ILE A 9 20.81 23.45 6.35
CA ILE A 9 21.62 23.82 5.19
C ILE A 9 20.66 24.07 4.01
N GLY A 10 20.10 25.28 3.94
CA GLY A 10 19.31 25.80 2.82
C GLY A 10 17.79 25.55 2.89
N ASN A 11 17.04 26.35 2.12
CA ASN A 11 15.59 26.22 1.92
C ASN A 11 15.21 25.11 0.90
N ALA A 12 16.10 24.13 0.72
CA ALA A 12 15.95 23.09 -0.30
C ALA A 12 14.95 22.02 0.18
N PRO A 13 14.08 21.49 -0.71
CA PRO A 13 13.08 20.51 -0.32
C PRO A 13 13.68 19.19 0.14
N ILE A 14 12.97 18.51 1.04
CA ILE A 14 13.23 17.13 1.45
C ILE A 14 12.13 16.24 0.88
N PHE A 15 12.50 15.17 0.18
CA PHE A 15 11.54 14.20 -0.36
C PHE A 15 11.72 12.85 0.32
N ILE A 16 10.62 12.24 0.75
CA ILE A 16 10.59 10.86 1.25
C ILE A 16 9.80 10.00 0.26
N TYR A 17 10.50 9.07 -0.40
CA TYR A 17 9.93 8.09 -1.30
C TYR A 17 9.74 6.75 -0.59
N SER A 18 8.64 6.08 -0.86
CA SER A 18 8.34 4.78 -0.27
C SER A 18 7.32 4.03 -1.13
N GLY A 19 7.18 2.72 -0.93
CA GLY A 19 5.97 2.01 -1.33
C GLY A 19 4.89 2.15 -0.26
N PHE A 20 3.62 1.86 -0.57
CA PHE A 20 2.62 1.77 0.50
C PHE A 20 3.05 0.74 1.54
N ARG A 21 2.59 0.95 2.77
CA ARG A 21 2.86 0.06 3.90
C ARG A 21 4.37 -0.11 4.18
N ALA A 22 5.23 0.82 3.75
CA ALA A 22 6.67 0.81 4.05
C ALA A 22 7.05 1.68 5.27
N SER A 23 6.09 1.97 6.17
CA SER A 23 6.28 2.82 7.37
C SER A 23 6.62 4.29 7.08
N SER A 24 6.20 4.81 5.91
CA SER A 24 6.38 6.22 5.52
C SER A 24 5.73 7.19 6.49
N THR A 25 4.51 6.90 6.95
CA THR A 25 3.82 7.72 7.97
C THR A 25 4.62 7.81 9.27
N TRP A 26 5.26 6.71 9.70
CA TRP A 26 6.10 6.73 10.90
C TRP A 26 7.32 7.62 10.70
N LEU A 27 8.08 7.43 9.61
CA LEU A 27 9.26 8.25 9.36
C LEU A 27 8.89 9.73 9.19
N TRP A 28 7.85 10.04 8.42
CA TRP A 28 7.32 11.41 8.27
C TRP A 28 6.96 12.02 9.63
N SER A 29 6.33 11.26 10.54
CA SER A 29 6.02 11.74 11.88
C SER A 29 7.24 12.07 12.74
N LYS A 30 8.44 11.61 12.37
CA LYS A 30 9.71 11.98 13.04
C LYS A 30 10.23 13.33 12.61
N PHE A 31 9.89 13.77 11.41
CA PHE A 31 10.19 15.11 10.93
C PHE A 31 9.16 16.15 11.39
N ARG A 32 7.88 15.76 11.45
CA ARG A 32 6.76 16.66 11.73
C ARG A 32 6.91 17.59 12.95
N PRO A 33 7.49 17.16 14.10
CA PRO A 33 7.63 18.03 15.27
C PRO A 33 8.64 19.17 15.12
N HIS A 34 9.48 19.15 14.08
CA HIS A 34 10.49 20.18 13.88
C HIS A 34 9.86 21.45 13.29
N GLU A 35 9.89 22.55 14.07
CA GLU A 35 9.23 23.82 13.71
C GLU A 35 9.76 24.45 12.42
N ASN A 36 11.00 24.18 12.07
CA ASN A 36 11.64 24.65 10.84
C ASN A 36 11.22 23.87 9.57
N LEU A 37 10.43 22.80 9.68
CA LEU A 37 9.94 22.00 8.55
C LEU A 37 8.45 22.13 8.33
N LEU A 38 7.98 22.28 7.10
CA LEU A 38 6.56 22.07 6.76
C LEU A 38 6.40 20.72 6.06
N CYS A 39 5.82 19.74 6.76
CA CYS A 39 5.80 18.34 6.36
C CYS A 39 4.47 17.93 5.68
N TYR A 40 4.40 18.00 4.36
CA TYR A 40 3.25 17.55 3.58
C TYR A 40 3.16 16.01 3.52
N TYR A 41 2.02 15.48 3.98
CA TYR A 41 1.71 14.05 3.94
C TYR A 41 0.96 13.68 2.65
N GLU A 42 1.51 12.75 1.88
CA GLU A 42 0.90 12.19 0.67
C GLU A 42 0.35 13.27 -0.29
N PRO A 43 1.20 14.13 -0.88
CA PRO A 43 0.79 15.23 -1.76
C PRO A 43 -0.04 14.82 -2.98
N PHE A 44 -0.13 13.52 -3.29
CA PHE A 44 -0.97 12.97 -4.36
C PHE A 44 -2.10 12.07 -3.84
N ASN A 45 -2.51 12.25 -2.58
CA ASN A 45 -3.69 11.63 -2.02
C ASN A 45 -4.95 12.25 -2.65
N GLU A 46 -5.85 11.40 -3.16
CA GLU A 46 -7.11 11.80 -3.80
C GLU A 46 -8.00 12.68 -2.92
N GLN A 47 -7.89 12.56 -1.59
CA GLN A 47 -8.65 13.40 -0.66
C GLN A 47 -8.31 14.88 -0.82
N LEU A 48 -7.10 15.22 -1.28
CA LEU A 48 -6.67 16.60 -1.49
C LEU A 48 -7.48 17.31 -2.59
N ALA A 49 -8.06 16.57 -3.53
CA ALA A 49 -8.93 17.16 -4.57
C ALA A 49 -10.25 17.70 -4.00
N ARG A 50 -10.66 17.27 -2.79
CA ARG A 50 -11.93 17.63 -2.15
C ARG A 50 -11.74 18.11 -0.71
N LEU A 51 -10.51 18.44 -0.34
CA LEU A 51 -10.17 18.88 1.01
C LEU A 51 -10.76 20.27 1.26
N THR A 52 -11.31 20.48 2.44
CA THR A 52 -11.84 21.76 2.92
C THR A 52 -11.40 21.96 4.36
N LEU A 53 -11.45 23.20 4.86
CA LEU A 53 -11.16 23.47 6.28
C LEU A 53 -12.11 22.71 7.23
N GLU A 54 -13.33 22.39 6.79
CA GLU A 54 -14.29 21.61 7.57
C GLU A 54 -13.88 20.13 7.71
N ASN A 55 -13.36 19.52 6.63
CA ASN A 55 -13.05 18.10 6.61
C ASN A 55 -11.56 17.76 6.84
N ILE A 56 -10.66 18.75 6.90
CA ILE A 56 -9.21 18.56 7.07
C ILE A 56 -8.83 17.74 8.31
N GLY A 57 -9.67 17.79 9.35
CA GLY A 57 -9.47 17.06 10.60
C GLY A 57 -9.86 15.58 10.57
N GLN A 58 -10.50 15.09 9.49
CA GLN A 58 -11.10 13.74 9.42
C GLN A 58 -10.08 12.65 9.09
N ALA A 59 -9.05 12.96 8.32
CA ALA A 59 -8.00 12.00 7.97
C ALA A 59 -7.04 11.79 9.15
N ARG A 60 -7.27 10.76 9.96
CA ARG A 60 -6.55 10.54 11.23
C ARG A 60 -6.02 9.11 11.40
N PRO A 61 -4.97 8.89 12.22
CA PRO A 61 -4.43 7.56 12.49
C PRO A 61 -5.37 6.56 13.17
N ASP A 62 -6.27 7.07 13.99
CA ASP A 62 -7.24 6.32 14.80
C ASP A 62 -8.54 5.98 14.05
N GLY A 63 -8.74 6.54 12.85
CA GLY A 63 -9.94 6.28 12.04
C GLY A 63 -9.99 4.92 11.34
N TRP A 64 -8.89 4.15 11.34
CA TRP A 64 -8.80 2.84 10.69
C TRP A 64 -7.63 2.00 11.22
N ARG A 65 -7.54 0.72 10.83
CA ARG A 65 -6.45 -0.21 11.22
C ARG A 65 -5.14 0.12 10.48
N SER A 66 -4.61 1.30 10.73
CA SER A 66 -3.48 1.88 9.99
C SER A 66 -2.11 1.32 10.41
N HIS A 67 -1.97 0.97 11.69
CA HIS A 67 -0.70 0.77 12.40
C HIS A 67 0.19 2.04 12.47
N HIS A 68 -0.35 3.20 12.12
CA HIS A 68 0.35 4.46 12.20
C HIS A 68 0.47 4.92 13.67
N PRO A 69 1.54 5.69 14.00
CA PRO A 69 1.62 6.30 15.32
C PRO A 69 0.46 7.28 15.55
N SER A 70 0.07 7.45 16.81
CA SER A 70 -0.88 8.49 17.21
C SER A 70 -0.33 9.88 16.86
N GLY A 71 -1.20 10.80 16.48
CA GLY A 71 -0.79 12.16 16.17
C GLY A 71 -1.95 13.02 15.67
N ALA A 72 -1.64 14.26 15.31
CA ALA A 72 -2.60 15.16 14.69
C ALA A 72 -3.05 14.64 13.31
N PRO A 73 -4.22 15.07 12.79
CA PRO A 73 -4.70 14.70 11.46
C PRO A 73 -3.62 14.85 10.38
N TYR A 74 -3.67 13.98 9.38
CA TYR A 74 -2.62 13.84 8.37
C TYR A 74 -2.47 15.06 7.47
N LEU A 75 -3.56 15.76 7.20
CA LEU A 75 -3.63 16.76 6.14
C LEU A 75 -3.60 18.20 6.67
N LEU A 76 -3.27 18.41 7.95
CA LEU A 76 -3.29 19.75 8.56
C LEU A 76 -2.33 20.74 7.89
N GLU A 77 -1.21 20.26 7.36
CA GLU A 77 -0.18 21.10 6.73
C GLU A 77 -0.68 21.77 5.43
N TYR A 78 -1.81 21.33 4.88
CA TYR A 78 -2.47 21.96 3.75
C TYR A 78 -3.41 23.11 4.15
N ALA A 79 -3.72 23.28 5.45
CA ALA A 79 -4.73 24.25 5.91
C ALA A 79 -4.45 25.69 5.43
N GLY A 80 -3.18 26.12 5.44
CA GLY A 80 -2.77 27.45 5.00
C GLY A 80 -2.90 27.69 3.49
N MET A 81 -3.17 26.63 2.71
CA MET A 81 -3.38 26.69 1.26
C MET A 81 -4.85 26.55 0.88
N LEU A 82 -5.73 26.21 1.83
CA LEU A 82 -7.15 26.10 1.56
C LEU A 82 -7.76 27.50 1.57
N GLU A 83 -8.30 27.89 0.44
CA GLU A 83 -9.10 29.11 0.28
C GLU A 83 -10.60 28.77 0.47
N ASP A 84 -11.50 29.64 0.01
CA ASP A 84 -12.95 29.38 0.03
C ASP A 84 -13.37 28.28 -0.99
N GLU A 85 -12.46 27.85 -1.86
CA GLU A 85 -12.70 26.80 -2.86
C GLU A 85 -12.39 25.39 -2.33
N VAL A 86 -13.02 24.38 -2.95
CA VAL A 86 -12.85 22.97 -2.59
C VAL A 86 -11.56 22.41 -3.21
N GLY A 87 -10.73 21.82 -2.37
CA GLY A 87 -9.48 21.15 -2.76
C GLY A 87 -8.24 22.01 -2.61
N VAL A 88 -7.07 21.37 -2.59
CA VAL A 88 -5.79 22.08 -2.55
C VAL A 88 -5.54 22.74 -3.91
N PRO A 89 -5.20 24.04 -3.97
CA PRO A 89 -4.95 24.75 -5.22
C PRO A 89 -3.91 24.06 -6.10
N GLY A 90 -4.25 23.91 -7.39
CA GLY A 90 -3.39 23.27 -8.38
C GLY A 90 -3.27 21.75 -8.27
N PHE A 91 -4.03 21.09 -7.38
CA PHE A 91 -4.00 19.63 -7.29
C PHE A 91 -4.35 18.98 -8.64
N PRO A 92 -3.53 18.04 -9.16
CA PRO A 92 -3.76 17.44 -10.48
C PRO A 92 -4.97 16.49 -10.44
N GLN A 93 -6.11 16.94 -10.97
CA GLN A 93 -7.40 16.21 -10.89
C GLN A 93 -7.57 15.10 -11.94
N SER A 94 -6.79 15.06 -13.01
CA SER A 94 -7.12 14.32 -14.23
C SER A 94 -6.41 12.97 -14.39
N ARG A 95 -6.13 12.24 -13.30
CA ARG A 95 -5.25 11.07 -13.37
C ARG A 95 -5.88 9.82 -12.80
N ASN A 96 -5.86 8.75 -13.61
CA ASN A 96 -6.11 7.41 -13.09
C ASN A 96 -5.09 7.10 -11.98
N LEU A 97 -5.41 6.16 -11.09
CA LEU A 97 -4.58 5.88 -9.91
C LEU A 97 -3.17 5.38 -10.28
N GLY A 98 -3.02 4.63 -11.38
CA GLY A 98 -1.71 4.21 -11.90
C GLY A 98 -0.88 5.38 -12.43
N GLU A 99 -1.49 6.38 -13.07
CA GLU A 99 -0.80 7.58 -13.57
C GLU A 99 -0.17 8.44 -12.46
N ARG A 100 -0.48 8.18 -11.19
CA ARG A 100 0.19 8.84 -10.08
C ARG A 100 1.63 8.34 -9.89
N TYR A 101 1.93 7.11 -10.32
CA TYR A 101 3.24 6.47 -10.16
C TYR A 101 4.28 6.89 -11.19
N ILE A 102 3.89 7.11 -12.46
CA ILE A 102 4.78 7.51 -13.55
C ILE A 102 4.22 8.69 -14.35
N GLY A 103 5.11 9.56 -14.83
CA GLY A 103 4.74 10.68 -15.70
C GLY A 103 4.41 10.25 -17.12
N THR A 104 3.89 11.19 -17.91
CA THR A 104 3.59 10.93 -19.32
C THR A 104 4.81 10.58 -20.16
N ALA A 105 5.96 11.12 -19.76
CA ALA A 105 7.27 10.81 -20.33
C ALA A 105 7.92 9.54 -19.74
N GLY A 106 7.18 8.76 -18.95
CA GLY A 106 7.68 7.57 -18.27
C GLY A 106 8.38 7.85 -16.93
N PRO A 107 8.96 6.82 -16.29
CA PRO A 107 9.46 6.90 -14.92
C PRO A 107 10.74 7.72 -14.71
N GLU A 108 11.57 7.85 -15.74
CA GLU A 108 12.81 8.65 -15.69
C GLU A 108 12.67 10.00 -16.43
N GLY A 109 11.49 10.23 -17.01
CA GLY A 109 11.19 11.44 -17.76
C GLY A 109 10.99 12.68 -16.87
N PRO A 110 10.89 13.87 -17.48
CA PRO A 110 10.50 15.08 -16.76
C PRO A 110 9.13 14.91 -16.09
N LEU A 111 8.91 15.67 -15.02
CA LEU A 111 7.58 15.78 -14.43
C LEU A 111 6.63 16.43 -15.43
N ASP A 112 5.39 15.97 -15.42
CA ASP A 112 4.31 16.61 -16.15
C ASP A 112 4.10 18.04 -15.61
N THR A 113 3.65 18.95 -16.47
CA THR A 113 3.58 20.38 -16.17
C THR A 113 2.71 20.71 -14.96
N ASP A 114 1.53 20.10 -14.86
CA ASP A 114 0.60 20.22 -13.73
C ASP A 114 1.22 19.72 -12.42
N VAL A 115 1.87 18.56 -12.46
CA VAL A 115 2.58 17.97 -11.29
C VAL A 115 3.72 18.87 -10.84
N SER A 116 4.51 19.39 -11.79
CA SER A 116 5.61 20.31 -11.49
C SER A 116 5.10 21.61 -10.87
N ALA A 117 4.07 22.22 -11.46
CA ALA A 117 3.47 23.46 -10.94
C ALA A 117 2.88 23.26 -9.52
N TYR A 118 2.16 22.17 -9.30
CA TYR A 118 1.58 21.83 -8.01
C TYR A 118 2.65 21.67 -6.91
N VAL A 119 3.69 20.87 -7.17
CA VAL A 119 4.78 20.65 -6.21
C VAL A 119 5.56 21.94 -5.96
N GLN A 120 5.78 22.75 -6.99
CA GLN A 120 6.38 24.09 -6.86
C GLN A 120 5.53 25.00 -5.96
N GLY A 121 4.19 24.90 -6.03
CA GLY A 121 3.27 25.60 -5.14
C GLY A 121 3.41 25.17 -3.67
N LEU A 122 3.47 23.86 -3.40
CA LEU A 122 3.70 23.33 -2.04
C LEU A 122 5.04 23.80 -1.46
N ILE A 123 6.10 23.74 -2.28
CA ILE A 123 7.45 24.22 -1.92
C ILE A 123 7.41 25.72 -1.64
N GLY A 124 6.80 26.50 -2.52
CA GLY A 124 6.67 27.95 -2.39
C GLY A 124 5.90 28.37 -1.13
N HIS A 125 4.82 27.66 -0.79
CA HIS A 125 4.05 27.91 0.44
C HIS A 125 4.91 27.66 1.70
N ALA A 126 5.66 26.56 1.77
CA ALA A 126 6.57 26.31 2.89
C ALA A 126 7.62 27.41 3.04
N GLN A 127 8.23 27.80 1.91
CA GLN A 127 9.27 28.83 1.88
C GLN A 127 8.74 30.22 2.24
N HIS A 128 7.51 30.56 1.84
CA HIS A 128 6.84 31.79 2.25
C HIS A 128 6.68 31.86 3.78
N LEU A 129 6.41 30.72 4.41
CA LEU A 129 6.37 30.57 5.88
C LEU A 129 7.76 30.45 6.52
N ARG A 130 8.85 30.61 5.75
CA ARG A 130 10.25 30.43 6.18
C ARG A 130 10.53 29.04 6.77
N ARG A 131 9.87 28.02 6.24
CA ARG A 131 10.06 26.60 6.60
C ARG A 131 10.61 25.82 5.42
N VAL A 132 11.34 24.77 5.72
CA VAL A 132 11.85 23.82 4.72
C VAL A 132 10.72 22.86 4.33
N PRO A 133 10.37 22.76 3.05
CA PRO A 133 9.33 21.83 2.61
C PRO A 133 9.83 20.39 2.73
N LEU A 134 9.02 19.53 3.35
CA LEU A 134 9.20 18.09 3.33
C LEU A 134 7.97 17.42 2.73
N LEU A 135 8.15 16.59 1.70
CA LEU A 135 7.09 15.89 1.00
C LEU A 135 7.30 14.38 1.12
N ALA A 136 6.39 13.69 1.79
CA ALA A 136 6.43 12.23 1.92
C ALA A 136 5.30 11.59 1.10
N CYS A 137 5.63 10.68 0.17
CA CYS A 137 4.61 10.07 -0.69
C CYS A 137 4.92 8.62 -1.10
N THR A 138 3.91 7.77 -1.03
CA THR A 138 3.98 6.37 -1.48
C THR A 138 3.84 6.18 -2.98
N ARG A 139 3.43 7.23 -3.70
CA ARG A 139 3.15 7.20 -5.15
C ARG A 139 4.26 7.83 -6.00
N LEU A 140 5.35 8.29 -5.39
CA LEU A 140 6.40 9.03 -6.10
C LEU A 140 7.63 8.21 -6.48
N LEU A 141 7.65 6.90 -6.24
CA LEU A 141 8.83 6.07 -6.55
C LEU A 141 9.25 6.19 -8.03
N GLY A 142 8.28 6.09 -8.95
CA GLY A 142 8.51 6.25 -10.39
C GLY A 142 8.65 7.70 -10.86
N ARG A 143 8.76 8.68 -9.95
CA ARG A 143 8.96 10.09 -10.27
C ARG A 143 10.15 10.69 -9.54
N ALA A 144 10.91 9.88 -8.80
CA ALA A 144 12.02 10.35 -7.98
C ALA A 144 13.07 11.11 -8.80
N GLN A 145 13.39 10.62 -10.01
CA GLN A 145 14.32 11.29 -10.92
C GLN A 145 13.78 12.64 -11.41
N GLY A 146 12.52 12.68 -11.85
CA GLY A 146 11.87 13.92 -12.26
C GLY A 146 11.83 14.96 -11.14
N MET A 147 11.53 14.55 -9.90
CA MET A 147 11.55 15.42 -8.72
C MET A 147 12.94 15.98 -8.45
N ARG A 148 13.99 15.13 -8.51
CA ARG A 148 15.38 15.58 -8.33
C ARG A 148 15.79 16.57 -9.40
N THR A 149 15.48 16.30 -10.66
CA THR A 149 15.83 17.17 -11.78
C THR A 149 15.12 18.52 -11.69
N ALA A 150 13.83 18.53 -11.30
CA ALA A 150 13.03 19.75 -11.23
C ALA A 150 13.34 20.63 -10.00
N PHE A 151 13.55 20.01 -8.83
CA PHE A 151 13.57 20.73 -7.56
C PHE A 151 14.87 20.57 -6.76
N GLY A 152 15.77 19.68 -7.18
CA GLY A 152 16.93 19.29 -6.40
C GLY A 152 16.52 18.84 -4.99
N GLY A 153 17.31 19.23 -3.99
CA GLY A 153 17.02 18.95 -2.59
C GLY A 153 17.59 17.61 -2.11
N TYR A 154 17.06 17.15 -0.97
CA TYR A 154 17.49 15.93 -0.31
C TYR A 154 16.46 14.81 -0.45
N HIS A 155 16.89 13.65 -0.88
CA HIS A 155 16.02 12.55 -1.29
C HIS A 155 16.28 11.31 -0.41
N ILE A 156 15.25 10.92 0.34
CA ILE A 156 15.24 9.76 1.23
C ILE A 156 14.42 8.65 0.57
N LEU A 157 15.03 7.49 0.33
CA LEU A 157 14.30 6.28 -0.04
C LEU A 157 14.06 5.42 1.20
N LEU A 158 12.80 5.19 1.55
CA LEU A 158 12.40 4.34 2.65
C LEU A 158 12.06 2.93 2.17
N LEU A 159 12.68 1.94 2.81
CA LEU A 159 12.50 0.53 2.52
C LEU A 159 11.87 -0.18 3.72
N ARG A 160 11.02 -1.13 3.38
CA ARG A 160 10.59 -2.21 4.27
C ARG A 160 10.68 -3.51 3.49
N ASN A 161 11.04 -4.60 4.16
CA ASN A 161 11.09 -5.94 3.60
C ASN A 161 9.80 -6.21 2.81
N LEU A 162 9.97 -6.68 1.57
CA LEU A 162 8.86 -6.82 0.63
C LEU A 162 7.86 -7.89 1.09
N TYR A 163 8.29 -8.91 1.84
CA TYR A 163 7.36 -9.89 2.40
C TYR A 163 6.49 -9.26 3.50
N HIS A 164 7.09 -8.44 4.36
CA HIS A 164 6.35 -7.73 5.40
C HIS A 164 5.40 -6.68 4.81
N GLN A 165 5.78 -6.02 3.70
CA GLN A 165 4.87 -5.15 2.97
C GLN A 165 3.71 -5.94 2.36
N TRP A 166 3.99 -7.04 1.65
CA TRP A 166 2.97 -7.92 1.07
C TRP A 166 1.97 -8.39 2.12
N ASN A 167 2.46 -8.91 3.25
CA ASN A 167 1.62 -9.33 4.35
C ASN A 167 0.73 -8.20 4.87
N SER A 168 1.21 -6.95 4.86
CA SER A 168 0.37 -5.81 5.24
C SER A 168 -0.65 -5.42 4.17
N TYR A 169 -0.35 -5.56 2.87
CA TYR A 169 -1.33 -5.38 1.79
C TYR A 169 -2.45 -6.43 1.91
N ALA A 170 -2.06 -7.71 1.86
CA ALA A 170 -2.98 -8.83 1.92
C ALA A 170 -3.71 -8.90 3.28
N GLY A 171 -3.01 -8.58 4.36
CA GLY A 171 -3.60 -8.51 5.69
C GLY A 171 -4.66 -7.43 5.82
N GLN A 172 -4.55 -6.28 5.15
CA GLN A 172 -5.63 -5.27 5.15
C GLN A 172 -6.88 -5.78 4.43
N ALA A 173 -6.72 -6.48 3.30
CA ALA A 173 -7.82 -7.11 2.58
C ALA A 173 -8.56 -8.15 3.44
N ARG A 174 -7.83 -8.92 4.26
CA ARG A 174 -8.41 -9.86 5.24
C ARG A 174 -9.38 -9.20 6.22
N PHE A 175 -9.20 -7.90 6.50
CA PHE A 175 -10.10 -7.12 7.37
C PHE A 175 -10.99 -6.15 6.57
N GLY A 176 -11.25 -6.45 5.30
CA GLY A 176 -12.18 -5.71 4.44
C GLY A 176 -11.62 -4.43 3.82
N ASN A 177 -10.36 -4.08 4.07
CA ASN A 177 -9.72 -2.93 3.42
C ASN A 177 -8.93 -3.38 2.18
N TRP A 178 -9.62 -3.39 1.04
CA TRP A 178 -9.07 -3.82 -0.26
C TRP A 178 -8.23 -2.75 -0.97
N TYR A 179 -8.20 -1.52 -0.44
CA TYR A 179 -7.61 -0.35 -1.09
C TYR A 179 -6.22 -0.61 -1.68
N PHE A 180 -5.31 -1.23 -0.91
CA PHE A 180 -3.93 -1.41 -1.37
C PHE A 180 -3.79 -2.43 -2.50
N LEU A 181 -4.59 -3.50 -2.48
CA LEU A 181 -4.63 -4.46 -3.58
C LEU A 181 -5.31 -3.85 -4.81
N GLN A 182 -6.36 -3.05 -4.61
CA GLN A 182 -7.03 -2.35 -5.70
C GLN A 182 -6.09 -1.34 -6.38
N THR A 183 -5.35 -0.53 -5.61
CA THR A 183 -4.35 0.39 -6.18
C THR A 183 -3.25 -0.36 -6.93
N LEU A 184 -2.81 -1.52 -6.44
CA LEU A 184 -1.86 -2.37 -7.18
C LEU A 184 -2.48 -2.91 -8.47
N PHE A 185 -3.73 -3.37 -8.45
CA PHE A 185 -4.44 -3.83 -9.64
C PHE A 185 -4.55 -2.71 -10.69
N GLU A 186 -4.91 -1.49 -10.26
CA GLU A 186 -5.02 -0.32 -11.14
C GLU A 186 -3.69 0.03 -11.82
N THR A 187 -2.53 -0.31 -11.23
CA THR A 187 -1.24 -0.09 -11.90
C THR A 187 -1.02 -0.98 -13.14
N LEU A 188 -1.84 -2.01 -13.37
CA LEU A 188 -1.82 -2.78 -14.62
C LEU A 188 -2.16 -1.90 -15.84
N GLU A 189 -2.90 -0.80 -15.67
CA GLU A 189 -3.16 0.16 -16.76
C GLU A 189 -1.89 0.79 -17.32
N LEU A 190 -0.79 0.78 -16.55
CA LEU A 190 0.49 1.29 -16.99
C LEU A 190 1.15 0.37 -18.04
N ALA A 191 0.67 -0.86 -18.24
CA ALA A 191 1.21 -1.79 -19.23
C ALA A 191 1.19 -1.21 -20.67
N ASP A 192 0.23 -0.34 -20.99
CA ASP A 192 0.15 0.29 -22.31
C ASP A 192 1.24 1.34 -22.55
N ARG A 193 1.93 1.77 -21.49
CA ARG A 193 2.86 2.92 -21.50
C ARG A 193 4.24 2.58 -20.98
N ASP A 194 4.36 1.52 -20.19
CA ASP A 194 5.60 1.08 -19.60
C ASP A 194 5.90 -0.40 -19.97
N PRO A 195 6.97 -0.66 -20.74
CA PRO A 195 7.27 -2.00 -21.22
C PRO A 195 7.69 -2.96 -20.09
N VAL A 196 8.20 -2.45 -18.96
CA VAL A 196 8.53 -3.29 -17.81
C VAL A 196 7.24 -3.75 -17.15
N ILE A 197 6.29 -2.84 -16.90
CA ILE A 197 4.97 -3.22 -16.35
C ILE A 197 4.25 -4.19 -17.28
N ALA A 198 4.28 -3.95 -18.60
CA ALA A 198 3.71 -4.87 -19.59
C ALA A 198 4.31 -6.28 -19.48
N GLN A 199 5.62 -6.38 -19.27
CA GLN A 199 6.30 -7.66 -19.07
C GLN A 199 5.95 -8.31 -17.73
N LEU A 200 5.85 -7.53 -16.65
CA LEU A 200 5.44 -8.04 -15.34
C LEU A 200 4.00 -8.59 -15.37
N ALA A 201 3.09 -7.94 -16.11
CA ALA A 201 1.69 -8.36 -16.23
C ALA A 201 1.52 -9.73 -16.92
N LYS A 202 2.52 -10.21 -17.68
CA LYS A 202 2.48 -11.53 -18.34
C LYS A 202 2.54 -12.72 -17.38
N VAL A 203 2.77 -12.48 -16.09
CA VAL A 203 2.64 -13.52 -15.07
C VAL A 203 1.20 -14.07 -14.99
N PHE A 204 0.22 -13.26 -15.40
CA PHE A 204 -1.18 -13.62 -15.36
C PHE A 204 -1.63 -14.28 -16.66
N PRO A 205 -2.42 -15.37 -16.60
CA PRO A 205 -3.12 -15.91 -17.76
C PRO A 205 -4.07 -14.90 -18.40
N GLU A 206 -4.37 -15.08 -19.68
CA GLU A 206 -5.33 -14.24 -20.41
C GLU A 206 -6.68 -14.15 -19.67
N GLY A 207 -7.25 -12.96 -19.62
CA GLY A 207 -8.52 -12.67 -18.96
C GLY A 207 -8.45 -12.48 -17.43
N THR A 208 -7.34 -12.86 -16.78
CA THR A 208 -7.19 -12.71 -15.32
C THR A 208 -7.24 -11.25 -14.86
N CYS A 209 -6.71 -10.34 -15.69
CA CYS A 209 -6.66 -8.92 -15.38
C CYS A 209 -7.94 -8.15 -15.78
N ASN A 210 -8.99 -8.82 -16.24
CA ASN A 210 -10.21 -8.17 -16.71
C ASN A 210 -11.07 -7.57 -15.58
N SER A 211 -10.95 -8.09 -14.37
CA SER A 211 -11.64 -7.56 -13.20
C SER A 211 -10.82 -7.81 -11.94
N PHE A 212 -11.02 -6.95 -10.95
CA PHE A 212 -10.35 -7.07 -9.66
C PHE A 212 -10.65 -8.40 -8.97
N ASP A 213 -11.91 -8.85 -8.98
CA ASP A 213 -12.35 -10.07 -8.29
C ASP A 213 -11.69 -11.33 -8.85
N ILE A 214 -11.54 -11.43 -10.18
CA ILE A 214 -10.82 -12.55 -10.82
C ILE A 214 -9.33 -12.46 -10.47
N TRP A 215 -8.77 -11.26 -10.49
CA TRP A 215 -7.35 -11.05 -10.24
C TRP A 215 -6.93 -11.43 -8.82
N VAL A 216 -7.75 -11.11 -7.81
CA VAL A 216 -7.50 -11.49 -6.40
C VAL A 216 -8.00 -12.89 -6.01
N ALA A 217 -8.55 -13.66 -6.95
CA ALA A 217 -9.04 -15.00 -6.67
C ALA A 217 -7.92 -15.89 -6.06
N PRO A 218 -8.24 -16.83 -5.14
CA PRO A 218 -7.24 -17.63 -4.43
C PRO A 218 -6.22 -18.33 -5.35
N GLU A 219 -6.66 -18.86 -6.48
CA GLU A 219 -5.84 -19.54 -7.49
C GLU A 219 -4.83 -18.62 -8.20
N ASN A 220 -5.05 -17.30 -8.15
CA ASN A 220 -4.20 -16.29 -8.76
C ASN A 220 -3.30 -15.59 -7.74
N PHE A 221 -3.49 -15.83 -6.44
CA PHE A 221 -2.88 -14.99 -5.41
C PHE A 221 -1.34 -15.06 -5.35
N ASP A 222 -0.75 -16.21 -5.69
CA ASP A 222 0.70 -16.35 -5.85
C ASP A 222 1.23 -15.47 -7.01
N ARG A 223 0.46 -15.34 -8.10
CA ARG A 223 0.81 -14.45 -9.22
C ARG A 223 0.64 -12.98 -8.84
N VAL A 224 -0.38 -12.66 -8.05
CA VAL A 224 -0.55 -11.32 -7.46
C VAL A 224 0.65 -10.97 -6.59
N PHE A 225 1.12 -11.92 -5.77
CA PHE A 225 2.36 -11.76 -5.00
C PHE A 225 3.57 -11.54 -5.91
N CYS A 226 3.77 -12.34 -6.95
CA CYS A 226 4.87 -12.14 -7.90
C CYS A 226 4.82 -10.76 -8.57
N TYR A 227 3.64 -10.34 -9.05
CA TYR A 227 3.46 -9.00 -9.62
C TYR A 227 3.76 -7.90 -8.60
N PHE A 228 3.28 -8.03 -7.36
CA PHE A 228 3.60 -7.12 -6.26
C PHE A 228 5.12 -6.97 -6.07
N ILE A 229 5.85 -8.08 -6.03
CA ILE A 229 7.31 -8.07 -5.86
C ILE A 229 7.99 -7.43 -7.07
N GLY A 230 7.65 -7.84 -8.29
CA GLY A 230 8.21 -7.26 -9.52
C GLY A 230 7.98 -5.75 -9.61
N PHE A 231 6.76 -5.30 -9.32
CA PHE A 231 6.39 -3.88 -9.30
C PHE A 231 7.26 -3.09 -8.33
N HIS A 232 7.38 -3.57 -7.08
CA HIS A 232 8.18 -2.87 -6.07
C HIS A 232 9.68 -2.93 -6.38
N LEU A 233 10.22 -4.06 -6.86
CA LEU A 233 11.62 -4.13 -7.30
C LEU A 233 11.93 -3.12 -8.39
N TYR A 234 11.03 -2.97 -9.37
CA TYR A 234 11.18 -2.01 -10.45
C TYR A 234 11.23 -0.57 -9.92
N PHE A 235 10.20 -0.15 -9.21
CA PHE A 235 10.07 1.23 -8.75
C PHE A 235 11.07 1.61 -7.64
N LEU A 236 11.44 0.67 -6.76
CA LEU A 236 12.50 0.90 -5.78
C LEU A 236 13.87 1.04 -6.45
N THR A 237 14.14 0.31 -7.53
CA THR A 237 15.38 0.44 -8.30
C THR A 237 15.48 1.82 -8.95
N LEU A 238 14.39 2.30 -9.55
CA LEU A 238 14.33 3.63 -10.13
C LEU A 238 14.54 4.72 -9.06
N ALA A 239 13.80 4.66 -7.95
CA ALA A 239 13.92 5.63 -6.86
C ALA A 239 15.31 5.62 -6.21
N ARG A 240 15.97 4.46 -6.15
CA ARG A 240 17.32 4.30 -5.58
C ARG A 240 18.36 5.16 -6.30
N ARG A 241 18.18 5.43 -7.59
CA ARG A 241 19.10 6.26 -8.41
C ARG A 241 19.16 7.69 -7.93
N SER A 242 18.03 8.20 -7.48
CA SER A 242 17.84 9.60 -7.10
C SER A 242 17.88 9.79 -5.59
N ALA A 243 18.17 8.77 -4.78
CA ALA A 243 18.20 8.86 -3.32
C ALA A 243 19.61 9.17 -2.79
N ASP A 244 19.72 10.15 -1.89
CA ASP A 244 20.94 10.48 -1.14
C ASP A 244 21.16 9.53 0.04
N VAL A 245 20.06 9.04 0.62
CA VAL A 245 20.06 8.06 1.70
C VAL A 245 18.96 7.02 1.49
N VAL A 246 19.29 5.78 1.82
CA VAL A 246 18.34 4.67 1.88
C VAL A 246 18.18 4.29 3.35
N VAL A 247 16.93 4.31 3.81
CA VAL A 247 16.55 3.97 5.18
C VAL A 247 15.78 2.65 5.16
N ASP A 248 16.34 1.61 5.75
CA ASP A 248 15.69 0.31 5.92
C ASP A 248 15.05 0.24 7.30
N VAL A 249 13.72 0.23 7.34
CA VAL A 249 12.96 0.24 8.60
C VAL A 249 13.07 -1.08 9.35
N ASN A 250 13.27 -2.21 8.67
CA ASN A 250 13.47 -3.50 9.35
C ASN A 250 14.82 -3.49 10.06
N MET A 251 15.86 -2.93 9.43
CA MET A 251 17.16 -2.74 10.07
C MET A 251 17.08 -1.78 11.25
N LEU A 252 16.28 -0.71 11.16
CA LEU A 252 16.01 0.15 12.31
C LEU A 252 15.29 -0.63 13.42
N ALA A 253 14.30 -1.45 13.11
CA ALA A 253 13.49 -2.15 14.11
C ALA A 253 14.26 -3.25 14.86
N LYS A 254 15.20 -3.95 14.23
CA LYS A 254 15.98 -5.08 14.80
C LYS A 254 17.03 -4.69 15.87
N HIS A 255 16.82 -3.59 16.60
CA HIS A 255 17.75 -3.04 17.60
C HIS A 255 19.19 -2.83 17.09
N ASN A 256 19.38 -2.59 15.79
CA ASN A 256 20.70 -2.33 15.21
C ASN A 256 21.13 -0.89 15.53
N LEU A 257 21.66 -0.67 16.74
CA LEU A 257 22.09 0.64 17.24
C LEU A 257 23.10 1.31 16.30
N GLY A 258 24.02 0.54 15.72
CA GLY A 258 25.01 1.06 14.76
C GLY A 258 24.36 1.62 13.50
N TYR A 259 23.40 0.89 12.92
CA TYR A 259 22.64 1.35 11.76
C TYR A 259 21.79 2.59 12.09
N ARG A 260 21.11 2.60 13.25
CA ARG A 260 20.34 3.76 13.71
C ARG A 260 21.20 5.01 13.84
N HIS A 261 22.34 4.91 14.54
CA HIS A 261 23.27 6.03 14.69
C HIS A 261 23.80 6.53 13.36
N LYS A 262 24.11 5.61 12.42
CA LYS A 262 24.53 5.98 11.06
C LYS A 262 23.46 6.80 10.32
N ILE A 263 22.20 6.38 10.38
CA ILE A 263 21.10 7.11 9.72
C ILE A 263 20.87 8.47 10.39
N VAL A 264 20.80 8.53 11.73
CA VAL A 264 20.63 9.79 12.47
C VAL A 264 21.77 10.76 12.17
N ALA A 265 23.02 10.30 12.20
CA ALA A 265 24.18 11.13 11.89
C ALA A 265 24.17 11.62 10.44
N LYS A 266 23.80 10.76 9.49
CA LYS A 266 23.71 11.14 8.08
C LYS A 266 22.65 12.20 7.82
N VAL A 267 21.43 12.00 8.32
CA VAL A 267 20.35 13.00 8.17
C VAL A 267 20.72 14.31 8.89
N ALA A 268 21.27 14.24 10.10
CA ALA A 268 21.70 15.43 10.82
C ALA A 268 22.79 16.21 10.07
N SER A 269 23.76 15.51 9.47
CA SER A 269 24.83 16.14 8.69
C SER A 269 24.33 16.75 7.38
N ASP A 270 23.41 16.06 6.69
CA ASP A 270 23.01 16.45 5.34
C ASP A 270 21.90 17.53 5.35
N VAL A 271 20.99 17.49 6.33
CA VAL A 271 19.82 18.40 6.39
C VAL A 271 19.68 19.16 7.72
N GLY A 272 20.62 19.04 8.65
CA GLY A 272 20.57 19.78 9.93
C GLY A 272 19.48 19.32 10.90
N ILE A 273 18.83 18.18 10.64
CA ILE A 273 17.72 17.66 11.45
C ILE A 273 18.15 16.38 12.16
N ARG A 274 18.04 16.39 13.49
CA ARG A 274 18.30 15.21 14.31
C ARG A 274 17.00 14.46 14.60
N LEU A 275 16.87 13.26 14.06
CA LEU A 275 15.70 12.42 14.27
C LEU A 275 15.84 11.54 15.51
N ASP A 276 14.73 11.31 16.21
CA ASP A 276 14.59 10.20 17.16
C ASP A 276 13.95 8.99 16.46
N LEU A 277 14.73 7.91 16.33
CA LEU A 277 14.34 6.67 15.67
C LEU A 277 14.27 5.49 16.65
N ASN A 278 14.28 5.74 17.97
CA ASN A 278 14.38 4.68 18.98
C ASN A 278 13.14 3.80 19.07
N ASP A 279 11.98 4.34 18.69
CA ASP A 279 10.69 3.65 18.71
C ASP A 279 10.38 2.88 17.41
N ALA A 280 11.36 2.72 16.52
CA ALA A 280 11.24 1.87 15.34
C ALA A 280 10.89 0.44 15.78
N THR A 281 9.72 -0.03 15.36
CA THR A 281 9.21 -1.37 15.67
C THR A 281 8.82 -2.11 14.41
N GLU A 282 8.99 -3.43 14.44
CA GLU A 282 8.52 -4.31 13.39
C GLU A 282 7.15 -4.87 13.78
N LYS A 283 6.20 -4.77 12.85
CA LYS A 283 4.91 -5.45 12.93
C LYS A 283 4.76 -6.24 11.65
N VAL A 284 4.24 -7.47 11.73
CA VAL A 284 3.97 -8.29 10.54
C VAL A 284 2.53 -8.77 10.64
N ASP A 285 1.75 -8.47 9.61
CA ASP A 285 0.38 -8.95 9.48
C ASP A 285 0.39 -10.41 8.98
N PHE A 286 -0.73 -11.12 9.15
CA PHE A 286 -0.95 -12.37 8.44
C PHE A 286 -1.52 -12.07 7.04
N PRO A 287 -1.01 -12.72 5.98
CA PRO A 287 -1.53 -12.52 4.65
C PRO A 287 -2.97 -13.07 4.51
N LEU A 288 -3.66 -12.64 3.45
CA LEU A 288 -4.99 -13.14 3.09
C LEU A 288 -4.94 -14.64 2.79
N TYR A 289 -3.99 -15.05 1.94
CA TYR A 289 -3.66 -16.44 1.67
C TYR A 289 -2.15 -16.67 1.84
N PRO A 290 -1.71 -17.82 2.37
CA PRO A 290 -0.30 -18.19 2.35
C PRO A 290 0.18 -18.42 0.91
N ILE A 291 1.48 -18.24 0.67
CA ILE A 291 2.10 -18.55 -0.63
C ILE A 291 2.04 -20.07 -0.82
N ALA A 292 1.35 -20.53 -1.86
CA ALA A 292 1.09 -21.95 -2.09
C ALA A 292 2.29 -22.64 -2.75
N ASP A 293 2.84 -22.04 -3.82
CA ASP A 293 4.02 -22.53 -4.54
C ASP A 293 5.20 -21.55 -4.40
N ARG A 294 5.92 -21.70 -3.29
CA ARG A 294 7.13 -20.91 -3.01
C ARG A 294 8.19 -21.05 -4.11
N SER A 295 8.37 -22.25 -4.66
CA SER A 295 9.43 -22.50 -5.66
C SER A 295 9.08 -21.83 -6.99
N GLY A 296 7.84 -21.98 -7.45
CA GLY A 296 7.35 -21.30 -8.65
C GLY A 296 7.42 -19.78 -8.50
N CYS A 297 7.00 -19.25 -7.35
CA CYS A 297 7.12 -17.81 -7.08
C CYS A 297 8.57 -17.32 -7.15
N ALA A 298 9.53 -18.08 -6.60
CA ALA A 298 10.95 -17.73 -6.63
C ALA A 298 11.48 -17.67 -8.07
N THR A 299 11.16 -18.67 -8.90
CA THR A 299 11.54 -18.69 -10.33
C THR A 299 10.99 -17.47 -11.07
N ILE A 300 9.68 -17.18 -10.91
CA ILE A 300 9.04 -16.02 -11.55
C ILE A 300 9.70 -14.71 -11.11
N ILE A 301 9.96 -14.55 -9.81
CA ILE A 301 10.57 -13.33 -9.26
C ILE A 301 12.00 -13.15 -9.78
N ASP A 302 12.78 -14.22 -9.90
CA ASP A 302 14.14 -14.16 -10.45
C ASP A 302 14.13 -13.76 -11.95
N GLU A 303 13.18 -14.26 -12.73
CA GLU A 303 12.97 -13.87 -14.14
C GLU A 303 12.55 -12.39 -14.27
N MET A 304 11.62 -11.94 -13.43
CA MET A 304 11.22 -10.53 -13.35
C MET A 304 12.41 -9.65 -12.97
N ALA A 305 13.21 -10.07 -11.98
CA ALA A 305 14.39 -9.35 -11.56
C ALA A 305 15.44 -9.25 -12.68
N ALA A 306 15.63 -10.32 -13.47
CA ALA A 306 16.51 -10.30 -14.63
C ALA A 306 16.01 -9.31 -15.70
N THR A 307 14.71 -9.29 -15.97
CA THR A 307 14.07 -8.31 -16.87
C THR A 307 14.29 -6.89 -16.36
N ILE A 308 14.00 -6.60 -15.10
CA ILE A 308 14.19 -5.27 -14.51
C ILE A 308 15.64 -4.82 -14.62
N LYS A 309 16.60 -5.70 -14.29
CA LYS A 309 18.04 -5.39 -14.40
C LYS A 309 18.45 -5.05 -15.83
N LEU A 310 17.88 -5.74 -16.82
CA LEU A 310 18.15 -5.50 -18.24
C LEU A 310 17.48 -4.21 -18.72
N SER A 311 16.16 -4.09 -18.54
CA SER A 311 15.36 -2.96 -19.03
C SER A 311 15.74 -1.63 -18.39
N CYS A 312 16.15 -1.63 -17.12
CA CYS A 312 16.64 -0.43 -16.46
C CYS A 312 18.09 -0.10 -16.81
N ASN A 313 18.81 -0.97 -17.53
CA ASN A 313 20.27 -0.92 -17.65
C ASN A 313 20.95 -0.79 -16.27
N ALA A 314 20.59 -1.69 -15.35
CA ALA A 314 20.96 -1.57 -13.95
C ALA A 314 22.49 -1.61 -13.74
N ARG A 315 23.01 -0.67 -12.96
CA ARG A 315 24.43 -0.63 -12.54
C ARG A 315 24.75 -1.75 -11.56
N ALA A 316 26.03 -2.03 -11.33
CA ALA A 316 26.45 -3.11 -10.43
C ALA A 316 25.87 -2.98 -9.01
N ASN A 317 25.85 -1.77 -8.45
CA ASN A 317 25.25 -1.48 -7.15
C ASN A 317 23.72 -1.61 -7.15
N GLU A 318 23.05 -1.34 -8.27
CA GLU A 318 21.59 -1.53 -8.43
C GLU A 318 21.23 -3.01 -8.57
N LYS A 319 22.04 -3.79 -9.30
CA LYS A 319 21.90 -5.25 -9.37
C LYS A 319 22.06 -5.89 -7.99
N ALA A 320 23.07 -5.46 -7.24
CA ALA A 320 23.28 -5.90 -5.85
C ALA A 320 22.07 -5.52 -4.98
N PHE A 321 21.59 -4.28 -5.08
CA PHE A 321 20.40 -3.82 -4.37
C PHE A 321 19.17 -4.69 -4.64
N ILE A 322 18.87 -5.02 -5.89
CA ILE A 322 17.76 -5.92 -6.26
C ILE A 322 17.95 -7.31 -5.62
N ASN A 323 19.16 -7.87 -5.70
CA ASN A 323 19.46 -9.18 -5.12
C ASN A 323 19.29 -9.18 -3.59
N ASP A 324 19.74 -8.12 -2.92
CA ASP A 324 19.62 -7.97 -1.46
C ASP A 324 18.14 -7.90 -1.04
N LEU A 325 17.30 -7.19 -1.81
CA LEU A 325 15.85 -7.13 -1.57
C LEU A 325 15.19 -8.51 -1.69
N ILE A 326 15.55 -9.29 -2.73
CA ILE A 326 15.03 -10.65 -2.96
C ILE A 326 15.51 -11.62 -1.88
N ALA A 327 16.79 -11.55 -1.52
CA ALA A 327 17.36 -12.39 -0.46
C ALA A 327 16.67 -12.11 0.89
N ALA A 328 16.48 -10.83 1.23
CA ALA A 328 15.78 -10.43 2.45
C ALA A 328 14.30 -10.86 2.43
N LEU A 329 13.60 -10.74 1.30
CA LEU A 329 12.23 -11.22 1.09
C LEU A 329 12.10 -12.70 1.47
N TRP A 330 12.95 -13.56 0.89
CA TRP A 330 12.85 -15.00 1.11
C TRP A 330 13.34 -15.43 2.50
N LEU A 331 14.30 -14.71 3.09
CA LEU A 331 14.73 -14.94 4.46
C LEU A 331 13.57 -14.71 5.44
N GLU A 332 12.88 -13.58 5.33
CA GLU A 332 11.75 -13.25 6.20
C GLU A 332 10.54 -14.16 5.95
N GLN A 333 10.25 -14.50 4.69
CA GLN A 333 9.20 -15.47 4.37
C GLN A 333 9.47 -16.82 5.03
N GLY A 334 10.71 -17.31 4.96
CA GLY A 334 11.09 -18.56 5.62
C GLY A 334 11.01 -18.48 7.15
N ALA A 335 11.40 -17.36 7.75
CA ALA A 335 11.27 -17.12 9.19
C ALA A 335 9.81 -17.11 9.63
N PHE A 336 8.96 -16.39 8.89
CA PHE A 336 7.53 -16.33 9.13
C PHE A 336 6.89 -17.71 9.06
N MET A 337 7.17 -18.51 8.01
CA MET A 337 6.59 -19.86 7.88
C MET A 337 7.01 -20.79 9.02
N ARG A 338 8.23 -20.68 9.55
CA ARG A 338 8.67 -21.46 10.72
C ARG A 338 7.96 -21.06 12.02
N GLN A 339 7.63 -19.78 12.17
CA GLN A 339 6.91 -19.27 13.34
C GLN A 339 5.41 -19.52 13.23
N ALA A 340 4.86 -19.43 12.02
CA ALA A 340 3.45 -19.51 11.74
C ALA A 340 2.96 -20.95 11.52
N SER A 341 3.82 -21.92 11.22
CA SER A 341 3.42 -23.31 10.91
C SER A 341 2.45 -23.91 11.94
N GLY A 342 2.74 -23.77 13.23
CA GLY A 342 1.84 -24.26 14.28
C GLY A 342 0.49 -23.53 14.35
N ALA A 343 0.47 -22.23 14.03
CA ALA A 343 -0.77 -21.44 13.99
C ALA A 343 -1.56 -21.69 12.69
N ILE A 344 -0.89 -21.90 11.57
CA ILE A 344 -1.48 -22.19 10.26
C ILE A 344 -2.17 -23.55 10.30
N GLU A 345 -1.52 -24.58 10.85
CA GLU A 345 -2.12 -25.91 11.01
C GLU A 345 -3.38 -25.85 11.88
N TYR A 346 -3.32 -25.10 12.99
CA TYR A 346 -4.46 -24.93 13.89
C TYR A 346 -5.62 -24.15 13.24
N VAL A 347 -5.33 -23.07 12.51
CA VAL A 347 -6.36 -22.30 11.77
C VAL A 347 -6.97 -23.14 10.66
N ALA A 348 -6.17 -23.89 9.90
CA ALA A 348 -6.66 -24.78 8.85
C ALA A 348 -7.59 -25.86 9.43
N GLN A 349 -7.27 -26.40 10.61
CA GLN A 349 -8.12 -27.34 11.32
C GLN A 349 -9.45 -26.71 11.75
N LEU A 350 -9.42 -25.47 12.29
CA LEU A 350 -10.61 -24.73 12.66
C LEU A 350 -11.49 -24.39 11.45
N GLU A 351 -10.90 -23.94 10.34
CA GLU A 351 -11.65 -23.66 9.10
C GLU A 351 -12.27 -24.94 8.52
N GLY A 352 -11.54 -26.05 8.55
CA GLY A 352 -12.08 -27.36 8.15
C GLY A 352 -13.29 -27.77 8.99
N THR A 353 -13.21 -27.54 10.30
CA THR A 353 -14.31 -27.78 11.25
C THR A 353 -15.50 -26.86 10.96
N LEU A 354 -15.24 -25.58 10.69
CA LEU A 354 -16.28 -24.60 10.37
C LEU A 354 -17.01 -24.95 9.06
N ARG A 355 -16.27 -25.29 8.00
CA ARG A 355 -16.86 -25.72 6.71
C ARG A 355 -17.64 -27.03 6.82
N ALA A 356 -17.23 -27.94 7.71
CA ALA A 356 -18.01 -29.13 8.00
C ALA A 356 -19.34 -28.75 8.66
N ALA A 357 -19.30 -27.91 9.70
CA ALA A 357 -20.51 -27.43 10.38
C ALA A 357 -21.46 -26.64 9.46
N GLU A 358 -20.94 -25.84 8.53
CA GLU A 358 -21.74 -25.13 7.54
C GLU A 358 -22.44 -26.07 6.55
N ARG A 359 -21.76 -27.15 6.12
CA ARG A 359 -22.38 -28.18 5.27
C ARG A 359 -23.47 -28.93 6.01
N ASP A 360 -23.20 -29.35 7.25
CA ASP A 360 -24.20 -30.05 8.08
C ASP A 360 -25.45 -29.18 8.28
N ARG A 361 -25.26 -27.87 8.51
CA ARG A 361 -26.37 -26.92 8.65
C ARG A 361 -27.14 -26.73 7.33
N LEU A 362 -26.45 -26.73 6.19
CA LEU A 362 -27.11 -26.61 4.89
C LEU A 362 -27.96 -27.86 4.58
N ASP A 363 -27.45 -29.04 4.93
CA ASP A 363 -28.16 -30.32 4.79
C ASP A 363 -29.39 -30.38 5.72
N GLU A 364 -29.28 -29.86 6.94
CA GLU A 364 -30.41 -29.70 7.87
C GLU A 364 -31.48 -28.76 7.29
N VAL A 365 -31.08 -27.59 6.76
CA VAL A 365 -32.00 -26.64 6.11
C VAL A 365 -32.71 -27.26 4.92
N ASN A 366 -31.99 -28.04 4.09
CA ASN A 366 -32.58 -28.74 2.96
C ASN A 366 -33.58 -29.82 3.40
N SER A 367 -33.27 -30.55 4.47
CA SER A 367 -34.17 -31.56 5.05
C SER A 367 -35.45 -30.92 5.59
N LEU A 368 -35.33 -29.80 6.30
CA LEU A 368 -36.48 -29.03 6.80
C LEU A 368 -37.35 -28.47 5.68
N ARG A 369 -36.75 -28.04 4.57
CA ARG A 369 -37.51 -27.60 3.37
C ARG A 369 -38.34 -28.73 2.77
N ILE A 370 -37.79 -29.94 2.69
CA ILE A 370 -38.52 -31.12 2.20
C ILE A 370 -39.73 -31.39 3.11
N LEU A 371 -39.51 -31.44 4.44
CA LEU A 371 -40.58 -31.67 5.41
C LEU A 371 -41.67 -30.58 5.37
N LEU A 372 -41.28 -29.32 5.19
CA LEU A 372 -42.22 -28.20 5.06
C LEU A 372 -43.09 -28.35 3.81
N ASN A 373 -42.50 -28.75 2.67
CA ASN A 373 -43.24 -28.98 1.44
C ASN A 373 -44.22 -30.16 1.56
N GLU A 374 -43.82 -31.23 2.25
CA GLU A 374 -44.71 -32.36 2.57
C GLU A 374 -45.89 -31.91 3.43
N LYS A 375 -45.64 -31.15 4.51
CA LYS A 375 -46.70 -30.62 5.38
C LYS A 375 -47.62 -29.65 4.67
N GLN A 376 -47.08 -28.83 3.76
CA GLN A 376 -47.89 -27.92 2.94
C GLN A 376 -48.81 -28.72 2.01
N SER A 377 -48.30 -29.79 1.39
CA SER A 377 -49.09 -30.68 0.53
C SER A 377 -50.19 -31.41 1.31
N GLU A 378 -49.90 -31.88 2.53
CA GLU A 378 -50.91 -32.46 3.43
C GLU A 378 -51.99 -31.44 3.81
N LEU A 379 -51.61 -30.21 4.14
CA LEU A 379 -52.54 -29.14 4.50
C LEU A 379 -53.44 -28.77 3.32
N ASP A 380 -52.90 -28.68 2.12
CA ASP A 380 -53.65 -28.36 0.91
C ASP A 380 -54.62 -29.51 0.55
N ALA A 381 -54.20 -30.76 0.74
CA ALA A 381 -55.09 -31.92 0.59
C ALA A 381 -56.23 -31.92 1.62
N GLU A 382 -55.97 -31.58 2.88
CA GLU A 382 -57.01 -31.50 3.91
C GLU A 382 -57.97 -30.33 3.68
N ARG A 383 -57.46 -29.17 3.25
CA ARG A 383 -58.30 -28.03 2.82
C ARG A 383 -59.24 -28.42 1.69
N ALA A 384 -58.75 -29.17 0.70
CA ALA A 384 -59.58 -29.68 -0.39
C ALA A 384 -60.66 -30.67 0.09
N ARG A 385 -60.36 -31.51 1.09
CA ARG A 385 -61.36 -32.40 1.71
C ARG A 385 -62.43 -31.67 2.52
N ILE A 386 -62.06 -30.59 3.22
CA ILE A 386 -63.02 -29.77 3.97
C ILE A 386 -63.96 -29.06 2.98
N ALA A 387 -63.40 -28.44 1.94
CA ALA A 387 -64.20 -27.75 0.91
C ALA A 387 -65.20 -28.68 0.21
N SER A 388 -64.86 -29.96 -0.01
CA SER A 388 -65.79 -30.93 -0.61
C SER A 388 -66.85 -31.49 0.34
N ARG A 389 -66.70 -31.30 1.66
CA ARG A 389 -67.72 -31.68 2.66
C ARG A 389 -68.80 -30.63 2.84
N ASP A 390 -68.49 -29.35 2.64
CA ASP A 390 -69.44 -28.25 2.76
C ASP A 390 -70.39 -28.13 1.54
N ASP A 391 -70.18 -28.93 0.48
CA ASP A 391 -71.05 -29.01 -0.70
C ASP A 391 -72.24 -29.99 -0.53
N ILE A 392 -72.42 -30.57 0.67
CA ILE A 392 -73.59 -31.39 1.01
C ILE A 392 -74.74 -30.45 1.46
N SER A 393 -75.48 -29.97 0.45
CA SER A 393 -76.83 -29.38 0.42
C SER A 393 -77.48 -28.82 1.71
N PRO A 394 -78.06 -27.60 1.65
CA PRO A 394 -79.08 -27.19 2.60
C PRO A 394 -80.29 -28.12 2.45
N ILE A 395 -80.60 -28.88 3.50
CA ILE A 395 -81.88 -29.58 3.65
C ILE A 395 -82.97 -28.50 3.68
N GLY A 396 -83.93 -28.61 2.75
CA GLY A 396 -85.10 -27.74 2.64
C GLY A 396 -86.14 -27.93 3.74
#